data_AF-A0A1B0BX44-F1
#
_entry.id   AF-A0A1B0BX44-F1
#
_cell.length_a   1.000
_cell.length_b   1.000
_cell.length_c   1.000
_cell.angle_alpha   90.00
_cell.angle_beta   90.00
_cell.angle_gamma   90.00
#
_symmetry.space_group_name_H-M   'P 1'
#
loop_
_entity.id
_entity.type
_entity.pdbx_description
1 polymer ?
#
loop_
_entity_poly.entity_id
_entity_poly.type
_entity_poly.pdbx_seq_one_letter_code
_entity_poly.pdbx_strand_id
1 'polypeptide(L)' 'MLSVAGADHIITMDLHASQIQGFFDIPVDNLYAEPAVLKWIKENIPEWRNSIIVSPDAGGAKR' A
#
# COMPACT_ATOMS: atom_id res chain seq x y z
N MET A 1 20.34 4.73 -5.67
CA MET A 1 20.90 5.69 -4.71
C MET A 1 20.82 5.19 -3.28
N LEU A 2 19.66 4.76 -2.77
CA LEU A 2 19.52 4.25 -1.39
C LEU A 2 20.48 3.09 -1.08
N SER A 3 20.55 2.08 -1.95
CA SER A 3 21.49 0.95 -1.76
C SER A 3 22.95 1.40 -1.79
N VAL A 4 23.32 2.32 -2.70
CA VAL A 4 24.69 2.87 -2.80
C VAL A 4 25.05 3.72 -1.58
N ALA A 5 24.06 4.39 -0.98
CA ALA A 5 24.24 5.16 0.24
C ALA A 5 24.40 4.27 1.50
N GLY A 6 24.28 2.95 1.38
CA GLY A 6 24.49 1.99 2.47
C GLY A 6 23.23 1.62 3.23
N ALA A 7 22.05 1.70 2.61
CA ALA A 7 20.85 1.09 3.20
C ALA A 7 20.93 -0.44 3.09
N ASP A 8 20.70 -1.15 4.19
CA ASP A 8 20.73 -2.62 4.25
C ASP A 8 19.34 -3.28 4.29
N HIS A 9 18.30 -2.50 4.62
CA HIS A 9 16.91 -2.94 4.69
C HIS A 9 15.98 -1.73 4.45
N ILE A 10 14.88 -1.93 3.72
CA ILE A 10 13.83 -0.93 3.54
C ILE A 10 12.55 -1.39 4.22
N ILE A 11 11.97 -0.52 5.06
CA ILE A 11 10.60 -0.66 5.55
C ILE A 11 9.80 0.50 4.97
N THR A 12 8.69 0.19 4.31
CA THR A 12 7.83 1.16 3.63
C THR A 12 6.36 0.77 3.74
N MET A 13 5.46 1.58 3.19
CA MET A 13 4.00 1.36 3.26
C MET A 13 3.35 1.72 1.93
N ASP A 14 2.54 0.80 1.40
CA ASP A 14 1.76 0.94 0.17
C ASP A 14 2.55 1.48 -1.03
N LEU A 15 3.60 0.75 -1.43
CA LEU A 15 4.28 1.01 -2.69
C LEU A 15 3.27 1.11 -3.84
N HIS A 16 3.43 2.13 -4.68
CA HIS A 16 2.55 2.40 -5.81
C HIS A 16 2.35 1.17 -6.72
N ALA A 17 3.42 0.41 -6.92
CA ALA A 17 3.42 -0.88 -7.57
C ALA A 17 4.28 -1.86 -6.75
N SER A 18 3.78 -3.07 -6.49
CA SER A 18 4.49 -4.07 -5.67
C SER A 18 5.82 -4.51 -6.29
N GLN A 19 5.94 -4.43 -7.63
CA GLN A 19 7.15 -4.75 -8.38
C GLN A 19 8.33 -3.85 -8.04
N ILE A 20 8.10 -2.66 -7.45
CA ILE A 20 9.17 -1.75 -7.00
C ILE A 20 10.09 -2.43 -5.97
N GLN A 21 9.59 -3.42 -5.22
CA GLN A 21 10.44 -4.24 -4.34
C GLN A 21 11.58 -4.92 -5.11
N GLY A 22 11.33 -5.34 -6.35
CA GLY A 22 12.33 -5.96 -7.22
C GLY A 22 13.38 -4.98 -7.77
N PHE A 23 13.31 -3.68 -7.46
CA PHE A 23 14.37 -2.72 -7.77
C PHE A 23 15.49 -2.72 -6.71
N PHE A 24 15.30 -3.44 -5.61
CA PHE A 24 16.26 -3.55 -4.52
C PHE A 24 16.78 -4.98 -4.40
N ASP A 25 18.09 -5.12 -4.27
CA ASP A 25 18.76 -6.39 -3.97
C ASP A 25 18.82 -6.69 -2.46
N ILE A 26 18.31 -5.77 -1.64
CA ILE A 26 18.19 -5.88 -0.19
C ILE A 26 16.74 -6.22 0.19
N PRO A 27 16.48 -6.78 1.39
CA PRO A 27 15.12 -7.01 1.85
C PRO A 27 14.28 -5.73 1.82
N VAL A 28 12.98 -5.88 1.54
CA VAL A 28 11.99 -4.80 1.56
C VAL A 28 10.72 -5.28 2.25
N ASP A 29 10.41 -4.69 3.40
CA ASP A 29 9.10 -4.86 4.05
C ASP A 29 8.15 -3.78 3.52
N ASN A 30 7.25 -4.15 2.61
CA ASN A 30 6.16 -3.29 2.15
C ASN A 30 4.89 -3.57 2.97
N LEU A 31 4.63 -2.70 3.94
CA LEU A 31 3.45 -2.77 4.80
C LEU A 31 2.20 -2.25 4.07
N TYR A 32 1.03 -2.59 4.59
CA TYR A 32 -0.27 -2.20 4.02
C TYR A 32 -1.07 -1.34 5.00
N ALA A 33 -1.59 -0.20 4.53
CA ALA A 33 -2.55 0.59 5.31
C ALA A 33 -3.98 0.02 5.25
N GLU A 34 -4.25 -0.95 4.36
CA GLU A 34 -5.57 -1.54 4.14
C GLU A 34 -6.32 -1.89 5.45
N PRO A 35 -5.74 -2.59 6.44
CA PRO A 35 -6.45 -2.90 7.68
C PRO A 35 -6.89 -1.65 8.45
N ALA A 36 -6.06 -0.60 8.45
CA ALA A 36 -6.37 0.67 9.11
C ALA A 36 -7.46 1.44 8.34
N VAL A 37 -7.39 1.45 7.00
CA VAL A 37 -8.41 2.08 6.14
C VAL A 37 -9.75 1.36 6.29
N LEU A 38 -9.77 0.02 6.28
CA LEU A 38 -10.98 -0.77 6.51
C LEU A 38 -11.59 -0.51 7.88
N LYS A 39 -10.76 -0.40 8.92
CA LYS A 39 -11.21 -0.03 10.26
C LYS A 39 -11.85 1.36 10.25
N TRP A 40 -11.18 2.34 9.66
CA TRP A 40 -11.67 3.70 9.59
C TRP A 40 -13.01 3.79 8.85
N ILE A 41 -13.15 3.12 7.70
CA ILE A 41 -14.41 3.05 6.94
C ILE A 41 -15.54 2.50 7.81
N LYS A 42 -15.30 1.38 8.52
CA LYS A 42 -16.32 0.74 9.37
C LYS A 42 -16.74 1.61 10.55
N GLU A 43 -15.83 2.40 11.09
CA GLU A 43 -16.06 3.24 12.27
C GLU A 43 -16.65 4.62 11.93
N ASN A 44 -16.39 5.14 10.72
CA ASN A 44 -16.68 6.54 10.38
C ASN A 44 -17.69 6.71 9.23
N ILE A 45 -18.03 5.65 8.49
CA ILE A 45 -19.04 5.71 7.41
C ILE A 45 -20.26 4.88 7.82
N PRO A 46 -21.39 5.51 8.23
CA PRO A 46 -22.56 4.81 8.74
C PRO A 46 -23.11 3.72 7.79
N GLU A 47 -23.13 4.00 6.49
CA GLU A 47 -23.68 3.11 5.45
C GLU A 47 -22.59 2.32 4.70
N TRP A 48 -21.43 2.04 5.33
CA TRP A 48 -20.30 1.37 4.66
C TRP A 48 -20.69 0.01 4.06
N ARG A 49 -21.69 -0.69 4.65
CA ARG A 49 -22.21 -1.98 4.14
C ARG A 49 -22.98 -1.85 2.82
N ASN A 50 -23.57 -0.69 2.57
CA ASN A 50 -24.33 -0.36 1.36
C ASN A 50 -23.49 0.48 0.38
N SER A 51 -22.20 0.70 0.68
CA SER A 51 -21.29 1.50 -0.12
C SER A 51 -20.62 0.67 -1.23
N ILE A 52 -20.14 1.36 -2.27
CA ILE A 52 -19.39 0.76 -3.38
C ILE A 52 -17.96 1.31 -3.34
N ILE A 53 -16.96 0.42 -3.36
CA ILE A 53 -15.56 0.82 -3.48
C ILE A 53 -15.27 1.14 -4.94
N VAL A 54 -14.74 2.34 -5.20
CA VAL A 54 -14.50 2.86 -6.54
C VAL A 54 -13.02 3.12 -6.72
N SER A 55 -12.46 2.67 -7.85
CA SER A 55 -11.13 3.05 -8.27
C SER A 55 -11.18 4.29 -9.17
N PRO A 56 -10.33 5.30 -8.96
CA PRO A 56 -10.34 6.52 -9.77
C PRO A 56 -9.80 6.29 -11.20
N ASP A 57 -9.05 5.21 -11.40
CA ASP A 57 -8.47 4.83 -12.69
C ASP A 57 -8.38 3.30 -12.82
N ALA A 58 -8.01 2.81 -14.01
CA ALA A 58 -7.91 1.37 -14.28
C ALA A 58 -6.72 0.69 -13.56
N GLY A 59 -5.66 1.43 -13.24
CA GLY A 59 -4.47 0.90 -12.57
C GLY A 59 -4.74 0.54 -11.11
N GLY A 60 -5.62 1.29 -10.45
CA GLY A 60 -6.05 1.00 -9.09
C GLY A 60 -7.09 -0.11 -8.95
N ALA A 61 -7.48 -0.80 -10.03
CA ALA A 61 -8.54 -1.81 -9.97
C ALA A 61 -8.21 -3.03 -9.10
N LYS A 62 -6.92 -3.30 -8.86
CA LYS A 62 -6.43 -4.38 -7.99
C LYS A 62 -6.17 -3.93 -6.54
N ARG A 63 -6.21 -2.63 -6.26
CA ARG A 63 -5.93 -2.07 -4.94
C ARG A 63 -7.11 -2.27 -3.99
#